data_AF-A0A2E4DZC9-F1
#
_entry.id   AF-A0A2E4DZC9-F1
#
_cell.length_a   1.000
_cell.length_b   1.000
_cell.length_c   1.000
_cell.angle_alpha   90.00
_cell.angle_beta   90.00
_cell.angle_gamma   90.00
#
_symmetry.space_group_name_H-M   'P 1'
#
loop_
_entity.id
_entity.type
_entity.pdbx_description
1 polymer ?
#
loop_
_entity_poly.entity_id
_entity_poly.type
_entity_poly.pdbx_seq_one_letter_code
_entity_poly.pdbx_strand_id
1 'polypeptide(L)'
;MTYQRPFKRTDRVSLQIQQILGEITIKHIDISHLGFITFTRVEISPDIRHSKVFYSVINNKMPEDTINKELNKLSKAYRKYLGQEIRMKYTPKIKFYQDEDIKHEEHMLEVMKDLNTGKS
;
A
#
# COMPACT_ATOMS: atom_id res chain seq x y z
N MET A 1 -13.20 -7.49 24.99
CA MET A 1 -11.87 -8.14 25.09
C MET A 1 -11.28 -8.24 23.70
N THR A 2 -10.48 -7.25 23.30
CA THR A 2 -9.77 -7.25 22.01
C THR A 2 -8.58 -8.19 22.15
N TYR A 3 -8.63 -9.35 21.48
CA TYR A 3 -7.54 -10.32 21.49
C TYR A 3 -6.35 -9.74 20.73
N GLN A 4 -5.46 -9.03 21.43
CA GLN A 4 -4.16 -8.66 20.90
C GLN A 4 -3.38 -9.96 20.64
N ARG A 5 -3.36 -10.40 19.38
CA ARG A 5 -2.46 -11.46 18.94
C ARG A 5 -1.03 -10.98 19.23
N PRO A 6 -0.17 -11.82 19.84
CA PRO A 6 1.21 -11.46 20.10
C PRO A 6 1.87 -11.07 18.77
N PHE A 7 2.51 -9.90 18.71
CA PHE A 7 3.19 -9.37 17.52
C PHE A 7 3.93 -10.49 16.80
N LYS A 8 3.34 -10.97 15.69
CA LYS A 8 3.89 -12.12 14.97
C LYS A 8 5.09 -11.61 14.21
N ARG A 9 6.10 -12.48 13.99
CA ARG A 9 7.24 -12.17 13.10
C ARG A 9 6.80 -11.55 11.77
N THR A 10 5.63 -11.92 11.29
CA THR A 10 4.97 -11.38 10.10
C THR A 10 4.73 -9.87 10.16
N ASP A 11 4.43 -9.29 11.31
CA ASP A 11 4.06 -7.87 11.43
C ASP A 11 5.29 -6.98 11.22
N ARG A 12 6.44 -7.38 11.80
CA ARG A 12 7.72 -6.71 11.57
C ARG A 12 8.15 -6.78 10.11
N VAL A 13 8.02 -7.96 9.49
CA VAL A 13 8.34 -8.14 8.07
C VAL A 13 7.38 -7.33 7.19
N SER A 14 6.10 -7.24 7.56
CA SER A 14 5.11 -6.45 6.83
C SER A 14 5.49 -4.97 6.80
N LEU A 15 5.84 -4.40 7.96
CA LEU A 15 6.29 -3.01 8.05
C LEU A 15 7.58 -2.78 7.26
N GLN A 16 8.54 -3.70 7.36
CA GLN A 16 9.78 -3.60 6.60
C GLN A 16 9.54 -3.63 5.08
N ILE A 17 8.68 -4.53 4.60
CA ILE A 17 8.31 -4.58 3.18
C ILE A 17 7.62 -3.28 2.77
N GLN A 18 6.70 -2.76 3.58
CA GLN A 18 6.00 -1.50 3.28
C GLN A 18 6.97 -0.33 3.06
N GLN A 19 7.95 -0.17 3.95
CA GLN A 19 8.98 0.87 3.87
C GLN A 19 9.84 0.71 2.60
N ILE A 20 10.35 -0.50 2.38
CA ILE A 20 11.19 -0.79 1.21
C ILE A 20 10.42 -0.56 -0.10
N LEU A 21 9.13 -0.92 -0.17
CA LEU A 21 8.34 -0.68 -1.37
C LEU A 21 8.21 0.81 -1.69
N GLY A 22 8.01 1.66 -0.69
CA GLY A 22 8.01 3.12 -0.88
C GLY A 22 9.34 3.64 -1.43
N GLU A 23 10.46 3.14 -0.89
CA GLU A 23 11.78 3.50 -1.42
C GLU A 23 12.00 3.02 -2.86
N ILE A 24 11.58 1.80 -3.18
CA ILE A 24 11.67 1.24 -4.54
C ILE A 24 10.87 2.09 -5.52
N THR A 25 9.67 2.53 -5.14
CA THR A 25 8.86 3.42 -5.97
C THR A 25 9.63 4.67 -6.32
N ILE A 26 10.21 5.36 -5.32
CA ILE A 26 10.94 6.61 -5.53
C ILE A 26 12.22 6.39 -6.36
N LYS A 27 12.95 5.29 -6.11
CA LYS A 27 14.28 5.05 -6.72
C LYS A 27 14.22 4.41 -8.11
N HIS A 28 13.21 3.60 -8.41
CA HIS A 28 13.28 2.66 -9.54
C HIS A 28 12.03 2.62 -10.43
N ILE A 29 10.88 3.15 -10.01
CA ILE A 29 9.61 2.93 -10.69
C ILE A 29 8.88 4.26 -10.93
N ASP A 30 8.87 4.72 -12.18
CA ASP A 30 8.09 5.90 -12.56
C ASP A 30 6.61 5.55 -12.78
N ILE A 31 5.79 5.92 -11.80
CA ILE A 31 4.32 5.77 -11.82
C ILE A 31 3.60 7.13 -11.70
N SER A 32 4.29 8.22 -12.00
CA SER A 32 3.79 9.60 -11.84
C SER A 32 2.54 9.89 -12.69
N HIS A 33 2.31 9.10 -13.74
CA HIS A 33 1.14 9.16 -14.61
C HIS A 33 -0.12 8.52 -14.02
N LEU A 34 0.01 7.69 -12.97
CA LEU A 34 -1.12 7.04 -12.30
C LEU A 34 -1.72 7.91 -11.17
N GLY A 35 -0.92 8.83 -10.61
CA GLY A 35 -1.28 9.64 -9.44
C GLY A 35 -0.21 9.53 -8.34
N PHE A 36 -0.48 10.10 -7.17
CA PHE A 36 0.42 9.97 -6.03
C PHE A 36 0.05 8.73 -5.20
N ILE A 37 0.77 7.64 -5.43
CA ILE A 37 0.47 6.33 -4.82
C ILE A 37 1.29 6.15 -3.53
N THR A 38 0.60 5.74 -2.45
CA THR A 38 1.20 5.45 -1.15
C THR A 38 0.81 4.05 -0.69
N PHE A 39 1.75 3.27 -0.16
CA PHE A 39 1.47 1.95 0.42
C PHE A 39 1.05 2.08 1.88
N THR A 40 -0.16 1.61 2.19
CA THR A 40 -0.84 1.86 3.48
C THR A 40 -0.67 0.69 4.44
N ARG A 41 -0.78 -0.55 3.93
CA ARG A 41 -0.68 -1.78 4.70
C ARG A 41 -0.07 -2.90 3.88
N VAL A 42 0.64 -3.81 4.54
CA VAL A 42 1.09 -5.06 3.95
C VAL A 42 0.62 -6.21 4.81
N GLU A 43 0.04 -7.23 4.19
CA GLU A 43 -0.35 -8.48 4.85
C GLU A 43 0.46 -9.63 4.26
N ILE A 44 1.15 -10.36 5.11
CA ILE A 44 1.99 -11.48 4.71
C ILE A 44 1.34 -12.79 5.15
N SER A 45 1.30 -13.74 4.21
CA SER A 45 0.89 -15.12 4.48
C SER A 45 1.76 -15.79 5.58
N PRO A 46 1.22 -16.72 6.38
CA PRO A 46 1.98 -17.37 7.45
C PRO A 46 3.26 -18.09 6.99
N ASP A 47 3.31 -18.53 5.73
CA ASP A 47 4.46 -19.18 5.11
C ASP A 47 5.45 -18.19 4.45
N ILE A 48 5.15 -16.89 4.49
CA ILE A 48 5.98 -15.78 3.96
C ILE A 48 6.17 -15.87 2.44
N ARG A 49 5.37 -16.67 1.73
CA ARG A 49 5.51 -16.83 0.27
C ARG A 49 4.71 -15.80 -0.54
N HIS A 50 3.68 -15.21 0.06
CA HIS A 50 2.78 -14.25 -0.57
C HIS A 50 2.57 -13.03 0.33
N SER A 51 2.51 -11.85 -0.30
CA SER A 51 2.15 -10.60 0.33
C SER A 51 1.03 -9.91 -0.45
N LYS A 52 0.04 -9.42 0.29
CA LYS A 52 -0.95 -8.46 -0.20
C LYS A 52 -0.48 -7.07 0.22
N VAL A 53 -0.37 -6.17 -0.74
CA VAL A 53 0.06 -4.79 -0.49
C VAL A 53 -1.13 -3.89 -0.81
N PHE A 54 -1.58 -3.15 0.19
CA PHE A 54 -2.65 -2.18 0.07
C PHE A 54 -2.05 -0.81 -0.26
N TYR A 55 -2.68 -0.09 -1.17
CA TYR A 55 -2.27 1.25 -1.57
C TYR A 55 -3.45 2.20 -1.61
N SER A 56 -3.18 3.46 -1.29
CA SER A 56 -4.06 4.58 -1.60
C SER A 56 -3.43 5.41 -2.73
N VAL A 57 -4.28 6.11 -3.46
CA VAL A 57 -3.86 7.03 -4.52
C VAL A 57 -4.54 8.37 -4.30
N ILE A 58 -3.73 9.42 -4.27
CA ILE A 58 -4.18 10.81 -4.17
C ILE A 58 -4.10 11.42 -5.57
N ASN A 59 -5.12 12.19 -5.95
CA ASN A 59 -5.23 12.86 -7.24
C ASN A 59 -5.14 11.87 -8.42
N ASN A 60 -6.12 10.96 -8.49
CA ASN A 60 -6.20 9.92 -9.52
C ASN A 60 -6.21 10.53 -10.91
N LYS A 61 -5.21 10.17 -11.73
CA LYS A 61 -5.14 10.59 -13.14
C LYS A 61 -5.83 9.60 -14.09
N MET A 62 -6.23 8.44 -13.57
CA MET A 62 -6.83 7.34 -14.32
C MET A 62 -7.92 6.64 -13.48
N PRO A 63 -8.83 5.87 -14.10
CA PRO A 63 -9.75 5.00 -13.39
C PRO A 63 -9.00 4.02 -12.47
N GLU A 64 -9.54 3.80 -11.28
CA GLU A 64 -8.93 2.94 -10.25
C GLU A 64 -8.65 1.52 -10.73
N ASP A 65 -9.58 0.95 -11.49
CA ASP A 65 -9.46 -0.38 -12.06
C ASP A 65 -8.28 -0.47 -13.05
N THR A 66 -7.98 0.64 -13.74
CA THR A 66 -6.81 0.76 -14.63
C THR A 66 -5.53 0.90 -13.81
N ILE A 67 -5.52 1.76 -12.77
CA ILE A 67 -4.39 1.93 -11.86
C ILE A 67 -4.01 0.59 -11.23
N ASN A 68 -5.00 -0.18 -10.75
CA ASN A 68 -4.78 -1.48 -10.14
C ASN A 68 -4.13 -2.47 -11.12
N LYS A 69 -4.60 -2.49 -12.37
CA LYS A 69 -4.03 -3.33 -13.44
C LYS A 69 -2.58 -2.94 -13.73
N GLU A 70 -2.29 -1.64 -13.90
CA GLU A 70 -0.92 -1.16 -14.16
C GLU A 70 0.02 -1.48 -12.99
N LEU A 71 -0.40 -1.24 -11.73
CA LEU A 71 0.41 -1.57 -10.56
C LEU A 71 0.73 -3.08 -10.49
N ASN A 72 -0.27 -3.92 -10.77
CA ASN A 72 -0.08 -5.37 -10.76
C ASN A 72 0.80 -5.88 -11.91
N LYS A 73 0.88 -5.18 -13.06
CA LYS A 73 1.90 -5.48 -14.09
C LYS A 73 3.32 -5.25 -13.56
N LEU A 74 3.51 -4.23 -12.73
CA LEU A 74 4.79 -3.88 -12.12
C LEU A 74 5.17 -4.77 -10.92
N SER A 75 4.28 -5.65 -10.46
CA SER A 75 4.52 -6.53 -9.29
C SER A 75 5.82 -7.35 -9.38
N LYS A 76 6.19 -7.80 -10.59
CA LYS A 76 7.45 -8.52 -10.82
C LYS A 76 8.67 -7.61 -10.64
N ALA A 77 8.60 -6.36 -11.09
CA ALA A 77 9.66 -5.37 -10.90
C ALA A 77 9.83 -5.05 -9.42
N TYR A 78 8.73 -4.73 -8.72
CA TYR A 78 8.74 -4.53 -7.26
C TYR A 78 9.34 -5.72 -6.53
N ARG A 79 8.95 -6.95 -6.88
CA ARG A 79 9.51 -8.17 -6.27
C ARG A 79 11.01 -8.29 -6.51
N LYS A 80 11.50 -7.96 -7.71
CA LYS A 80 12.92 -8.01 -8.05
C LYS A 80 13.73 -7.06 -7.17
N TYR A 81 13.32 -5.79 -7.07
CA TYR A 81 14.01 -4.81 -6.23
C TYR A 81 13.87 -5.13 -4.74
N LEU A 82 12.69 -5.58 -4.30
CA LEU A 82 12.48 -6.02 -2.92
C LEU A 82 13.46 -7.12 -2.52
N GLY A 83 13.72 -8.08 -3.41
CA GLY A 83 14.67 -9.16 -3.17
C GLY A 83 16.13 -8.71 -3.04
N GLN A 84 16.49 -7.51 -3.53
CA GLN A 84 17.82 -6.93 -3.40
C GLN A 84 18.00 -6.24 -2.03
N GLU A 85 16.92 -5.64 -1.52
CA GLU A 85 16.92 -4.89 -0.26
C GLU A 85 16.63 -5.78 0.97
N ILE A 86 15.76 -6.78 0.83
CA ILE A 86 15.31 -7.59 1.97
C ILE A 86 16.23 -8.78 2.23
N ARG A 87 16.72 -8.90 3.47
CA ARG A 87 17.55 -10.04 3.90
C ARG A 87 16.70 -11.24 4.33
N MET A 88 16.11 -11.94 3.36
CA MET A 88 15.32 -13.16 3.61
C MET A 88 15.65 -14.28 2.63
N LYS A 89 15.45 -15.53 3.07
CA LYS A 89 15.61 -16.72 2.22
C LYS A 89 14.68 -16.72 1.01
N TYR A 90 13.48 -16.18 1.17
CA TYR A 90 12.48 -16.08 0.11
C TYR A 90 11.91 -14.68 0.06
N THR A 91 11.86 -14.10 -1.14
CA THR A 91 11.07 -12.90 -1.40
C THR A 91 9.60 -13.32 -1.61
N PRO A 92 8.63 -12.72 -0.91
CA PRO A 92 7.22 -13.01 -1.13
C PRO A 92 6.74 -12.53 -2.51
N LYS A 93 5.74 -13.20 -3.08
CA LYS A 93 5.05 -12.71 -4.28
C LYS A 93 4.14 -11.55 -3.88
N ILE A 94 4.29 -10.42 -4.56
CA ILE A 94 3.54 -9.21 -4.29
C ILE A 94 2.28 -9.19 -5.14
N LYS A 95 1.15 -8.84 -4.54
CA LYS A 95 -0.07 -8.49 -5.25
C LYS A 95 -0.66 -7.22 -4.64
N PHE A 96 -1.04 -6.28 -5.49
CA PHE A 96 -1.52 -4.97 -5.08
C PHE A 96 -3.04 -4.90 -5.03
N TYR A 97 -3.55 -4.24 -4.01
CA TYR A 97 -4.96 -4.01 -3.73
C TYR A 97 -5.16 -2.55 -3.38
N GLN A 98 -6.23 -1.94 -3.88
CA GLN A 98 -6.57 -0.59 -3.44
C GLN A 98 -7.16 -0.66 -2.02
N ASP A 99 -6.82 0.33 -1.20
CA ASP A 99 -7.40 0.50 0.12
C ASP A 99 -8.74 1.23 -0.01
N GLU A 100 -9.84 0.48 0.07
CA GLU A 100 -11.20 1.02 -0.01
C GLU A 100 -11.59 1.79 1.26
N ASP A 101 -10.96 1.46 2.40
CA ASP A 101 -11.28 2.04 3.70
C ASP A 101 -10.81 3.51 3.82
N ILE A 102 -9.70 3.89 3.18
CA ILE A 102 -9.14 5.25 3.25
C ILE A 102 -9.95 6.26 2.42
N LYS A 103 -10.61 5.83 1.34
CA LYS A 103 -11.46 6.71 0.52
C LYS A 103 -12.57 7.40 1.33
N HIS A 104 -13.06 6.74 2.38
CA HIS A 104 -14.12 7.27 3.22
C HIS A 104 -13.64 8.37 4.18
N GLU A 105 -12.37 8.40 4.56
CA GLU A 105 -11.83 9.43 5.47
C GLU A 105 -11.72 10.81 4.80
N GLU A 106 -11.31 10.88 3.53
CA GLU A 106 -11.23 12.15 2.80
C GLU A 106 -12.62 12.78 2.61
N HIS A 107 -13.64 11.98 2.28
CA HIS A 107 -15.02 12.45 2.12
C HIS A 107 -15.65 12.85 3.47
N MET A 108 -15.30 12.19 4.58
CA MET A 108 -15.77 12.59 5.92
C MET A 108 -15.14 13.90 6.40
N LEU A 109 -13.85 14.13 6.11
CA LEU A 109 -13.19 15.40 6.43
C LEU A 109 -13.78 16.57 5.65
N GLU A 110 -14.19 16.35 4.41
CA GLU A 110 -14.86 17.35 3.58
C GLU A 110 -16.23 17.74 4.17
N VAL A 111 -17.06 16.75 4.53
CA VAL A 111 -18.38 16.98 5.17
C VAL A 111 -18.24 17.65 6.54
N MET A 112 -17.21 17.32 7.32
CA MET A 112 -16.96 17.98 8.62
C MET A 112 -16.56 19.45 8.47
N LYS A 113 -15.88 19.82 7.38
CA LYS A 113 -15.45 21.20 7.13
C LYS A 113 -16.63 22.12 6.82
N ASP A 114 -17.65 21.60 6.14
CA ASP A 114 -18.88 22.34 5.80
C ASP A 114 -19.80 22.57 7.01
N LEU A 115 -19.71 21.76 8.06
CA LEU A 115 -20.51 21.95 9.29
C LEU A 115 -19.91 23.00 10.25
N ASN A 116 -18.64 23.38 10.07
CA ASN A 116 -17.93 24.32 10.94
C ASN A 116 -17.83 25.75 10.37
N THR A 117 -18.30 26.00 9.15
CA THR A 117 -18.38 27.34 8.53
C THR A 117 -19.71 28.06 8.78
N GLY A 118 -20.64 27.45 9.52
CA GLY A 118 -21.97 27.98 9.84
C GLY A 118 -22.15 28.54 11.26
N LYS A 119 -21.08 28.89 11.97
CA LYS A 119 -21.16 29.64 13.24
C LYS A 119 -20.02 30.64 13.37
N SER A 120 -20.22 31.84 12.82
CA SER A 120 -20.03 33.08 13.58
C SER A 120 -20.69 34.26 12.88
#